data_AF-A0A923PYP7-F1
#
_entry.id   AF-A0A923PYP7-F1
#
_cell.length_a   1.000
_cell.length_b   1.000
_cell.length_c   1.000
_cell.angle_alpha   90.00
_cell.angle_beta   90.00
_cell.angle_gamma   90.00
#
_symmetry.space_group_name_H-M   'P 1'
#
loop_
_entity.id
_entity.type
_entity.pdbx_description
1 polymer ?
#
loop_
_entity_poly.entity_id
_entity_poly.type
_entity_poly.pdbx_seq_one_letter_code
_entity_poly.pdbx_strand_id
1 'polypeptide(L)'
;MGLRINTNTASLNSQRVLWGTKLGLDKSMERLSSGFRINRAGDDAAGLAISENLRAQIRGLKQASRNAQDGISLVQVAEGSMNEISSILIRLRELGVQAASDTVGPTERQFLNVEYDQLTSEIDRIAEGTEFNGTQLLAGVGSILDFQVGTRNNPEIDRISFDASKADANSAALGVNLTSVADKASAQNALSAIDTAIISVSAMRADFGAIQNRLTSTVSNIQVSVENMSAANSRIKDVDIAEETSEMTKNNILLQAGTSVLAQANQQANVALGLLNKSF
;
A
#
# COMPACT_ATOMS: atom_id res chain seq x y z
N MET A 1 35.33 -3.39 61.71
CA MET A 1 34.82 -4.55 60.95
C MET A 1 35.69 -5.75 61.29
N GLY A 2 35.12 -6.85 61.76
CA GLY A 2 35.89 -8.05 62.09
C GLY A 2 36.35 -8.79 60.84
N LEU A 3 37.61 -9.20 60.79
CA LEU A 3 38.18 -10.02 59.72
C LEU A 3 37.56 -11.43 59.79
N ARG A 4 36.85 -11.85 58.73
CA ARG A 4 36.25 -13.18 58.60
C ARG A 4 36.97 -13.93 57.48
N ILE A 5 37.41 -15.16 57.75
CA ILE A 5 38.30 -15.93 56.84
C ILE A 5 37.48 -16.81 55.90
N ASN A 6 36.43 -17.47 56.39
CA ASN A 6 35.72 -18.51 55.63
C ASN A 6 34.68 -17.96 54.64
N THR A 7 34.19 -16.74 54.85
CA THR A 7 33.19 -16.13 53.97
C THR A 7 33.56 -14.68 53.70
N ASN A 8 34.03 -14.41 52.48
CA ASN A 8 34.37 -13.07 52.04
C ASN A 8 33.12 -12.37 51.49
N THR A 9 32.39 -11.70 52.37
CA THR A 9 31.17 -10.96 52.01
C THR A 9 31.44 -9.80 51.05
N ALA A 10 32.64 -9.21 51.08
CA ALA A 10 33.03 -8.15 50.15
C ALA A 10 33.19 -8.69 48.73
N SER A 11 33.88 -9.81 48.55
CA SER A 11 34.03 -10.48 47.24
C SER A 11 32.67 -10.94 46.68
N LEU A 12 31.81 -11.56 47.50
CA LEU A 12 30.46 -11.96 47.09
C LEU A 12 29.59 -10.76 46.64
N ASN A 13 29.72 -9.62 47.32
CA ASN A 13 29.01 -8.41 46.93
C ASN A 13 29.55 -7.86 45.59
N SER A 14 30.88 -7.79 45.44
CA SER A 14 31.53 -7.36 44.19
C SER A 14 31.15 -8.26 43.01
N GLN A 15 31.10 -9.58 43.19
CA GLN A 15 30.65 -10.52 42.15
C GLN A 15 29.19 -10.30 41.77
N ARG A 16 28.30 -10.06 42.74
CA ARG A 16 26.87 -9.79 42.47
C ARG A 16 26.68 -8.51 41.65
N VAL A 17 27.40 -7.44 42.02
CA VAL A 17 27.35 -6.17 41.29
C VAL A 17 27.95 -6.33 39.88
N LEU A 18 29.09 -7.03 39.75
CA LEU A 18 29.73 -7.31 38.46
C LEU A 18 28.81 -8.08 37.52
N TRP A 19 28.07 -9.06 38.04
CA TRP A 19 27.10 -9.83 37.26
C TRP A 19 25.95 -8.95 36.75
N GLY A 20 25.42 -8.05 37.61
CA GLY A 20 24.41 -7.07 37.19
C GLY A 20 24.92 -6.12 36.10
N THR A 21 26.14 -5.61 36.24
CA THR A 21 26.78 -4.74 35.23
C THR A 21 26.98 -5.47 33.90
N LYS A 22 27.41 -6.74 33.94
CA LYS A 22 27.58 -7.55 32.73
C LYS A 22 26.26 -7.74 31.99
N LEU A 23 25.17 -8.05 32.72
CA LEU A 23 23.85 -8.20 32.13
C LEU A 23 23.33 -6.88 31.51
N GLY A 24 23.62 -5.74 32.14
CA GLY A 24 23.33 -4.42 31.58
C GLY A 24 24.11 -4.15 30.29
N LEU A 25 25.41 -4.46 30.27
CA LEU A 25 26.24 -4.33 29.06
C LEU A 25 25.72 -5.20 27.91
N ASP A 26 25.41 -6.46 28.19
CA ASP A 26 24.89 -7.40 27.19
C ASP A 26 23.56 -6.89 26.59
N LYS A 27 22.70 -6.28 27.41
CA LYS A 27 21.44 -5.67 26.97
C LYS A 27 21.67 -4.44 26.08
N SER A 28 22.60 -3.55 26.47
CA SER A 28 22.95 -2.39 25.64
C SER A 28 23.54 -2.80 24.30
N MET A 29 24.38 -3.84 24.28
CA MET A 29 24.90 -4.42 23.04
C MET A 29 23.78 -5.00 22.16
N GLU A 30 22.79 -5.69 22.75
CA GLU A 30 21.62 -6.21 22.02
C GLU A 30 20.80 -5.08 21.40
N ARG A 31 20.54 -4.00 22.15
CA ARG A 31 19.77 -2.86 21.65
C ARG A 31 20.51 -2.05 20.57
N LEU A 32 21.80 -1.79 20.75
CA LEU A 32 22.62 -1.10 19.75
C LEU A 32 22.78 -1.91 18.46
N SER A 33 22.93 -3.24 18.56
CA SER A 33 23.06 -4.10 17.39
C SER A 33 21.76 -4.28 16.62
N SER A 34 20.62 -4.39 17.32
CA SER A 34 19.30 -4.51 16.71
C SER A 34 18.71 -3.18 16.24
N GLY A 35 19.13 -2.06 16.83
CA GLY A 35 18.50 -0.76 16.65
C GLY A 35 17.15 -0.61 17.37
N PHE A 36 16.74 -1.61 18.15
CA PHE A 36 15.46 -1.60 18.85
C PHE A 36 15.66 -1.62 20.36
N ARG A 37 14.86 -0.81 21.06
CA ARG A 37 14.77 -0.78 22.52
C ARG A 37 14.06 -2.01 23.08
N ILE A 38 13.07 -2.53 22.33
CA ILE A 38 12.22 -3.67 22.69
C ILE A 38 12.52 -4.83 21.74
N ASN A 39 13.33 -5.79 22.18
CA ASN A 39 13.71 -6.97 21.39
C ASN A 39 12.95 -8.23 21.79
N ARG A 40 12.55 -8.31 23.07
CA ARG A 40 11.85 -9.48 23.63
C ARG A 40 10.64 -9.03 24.43
N ALA A 41 9.67 -9.93 24.59
CA ALA A 41 8.46 -9.65 25.38
C ALA A 41 8.77 -9.29 26.85
N GLY A 42 9.91 -9.73 27.37
CA GLY A 42 10.37 -9.39 28.72
C GLY A 42 10.90 -7.96 28.88
N ASP A 43 11.17 -7.22 27.78
CA ASP A 43 11.60 -5.82 27.85
C ASP A 43 10.42 -4.88 28.11
N ASP A 44 9.34 -5.05 27.34
CA ASP A 44 8.08 -4.35 27.48
C ASP A 44 6.99 -5.11 26.71
N ALA A 45 6.17 -5.88 27.42
CA ALA A 45 5.12 -6.71 26.81
C ALA A 45 4.03 -5.86 26.13
N ALA A 46 3.65 -4.73 26.73
CA ALA A 46 2.61 -3.86 26.20
C ALA A 46 3.12 -3.07 24.99
N GLY A 47 4.32 -2.50 25.08
CA GLY A 47 4.98 -1.81 23.98
C GLY A 47 5.21 -2.72 22.78
N LEU A 48 5.64 -3.97 23.02
CA LEU A 48 5.78 -4.96 21.96
C LEU A 48 4.44 -5.25 21.26
N ALA A 49 3.37 -5.50 22.02
CA ALA A 49 2.04 -5.78 21.46
C ALA A 49 1.50 -4.61 20.63
N ILE A 50 1.67 -3.37 21.09
CA ILE A 50 1.27 -2.17 20.34
C ILE A 50 2.11 -2.05 19.06
N SER A 51 3.42 -2.25 19.15
CA SER A 51 4.33 -2.17 18.00
C SER A 51 4.00 -3.17 16.90
N GLU A 52 3.64 -4.41 17.26
CA GLU A 52 3.28 -5.45 16.29
C GLU A 52 1.91 -5.18 15.65
N ASN A 53 0.96 -4.62 16.40
CA ASN A 53 -0.31 -4.16 15.83
C ASN A 53 -0.09 -3.01 14.84
N LEU A 54 0.73 -2.01 15.18
CA LEU A 54 1.07 -0.92 14.26
C LEU A 54 1.80 -1.45 13.02
N ARG A 55 2.71 -2.40 13.19
CA ARG A 55 3.43 -3.03 12.08
C ARG A 55 2.47 -3.81 11.16
N ALA A 56 1.48 -4.51 11.72
CA ALA A 56 0.44 -5.18 10.94
C ALA A 56 -0.38 -4.16 10.13
N GLN A 57 -0.81 -3.06 10.75
CA GLN A 57 -1.54 -1.98 10.07
C GLN A 57 -0.71 -1.32 8.96
N ILE A 58 0.56 -1.00 9.22
CA ILE A 58 1.47 -0.42 8.21
C ILE A 58 1.62 -1.36 7.00
N ARG A 59 1.81 -2.66 7.23
CA ARG A 59 1.90 -3.64 6.14
C ARG A 59 0.60 -3.76 5.36
N GLY A 60 -0.54 -3.78 6.05
CA GLY A 60 -1.86 -3.80 5.44
C GLY A 60 -2.11 -2.56 4.59
N LEU A 61 -1.83 -1.37 5.12
CA LEU A 61 -1.95 -0.10 4.41
C LEU A 61 -1.04 -0.03 3.18
N LYS A 62 0.20 -0.52 3.28
CA LYS A 62 1.10 -0.61 2.11
C LYS A 62 0.55 -1.53 1.01
N GLN A 63 -0.08 -2.64 1.37
CA GLN A 63 -0.76 -3.50 0.38
C GLN A 63 -1.99 -2.82 -0.20
N ALA A 64 -2.81 -2.17 0.63
CA ALA A 64 -3.96 -1.39 0.18
C ALA A 64 -3.57 -0.28 -0.80
N SER A 65 -2.44 0.39 -0.58
CA SER A 65 -1.90 1.38 -1.52
C SER A 65 -1.53 0.77 -2.87
N ARG A 66 -0.98 -0.45 -2.90
CA ARG A 66 -0.70 -1.17 -4.14
C ARG A 66 -2.00 -1.56 -4.85
N ASN A 67 -2.95 -2.15 -4.13
CA ASN A 67 -4.25 -2.50 -4.69
C ASN A 67 -4.97 -1.27 -5.29
N ALA A 68 -4.88 -0.11 -4.65
CA ALA A 68 -5.44 1.13 -5.17
C ALA A 68 -4.74 1.58 -6.47
N GLN A 69 -3.42 1.41 -6.56
CA GLN A 69 -2.66 1.70 -7.80
C GLN A 69 -3.04 0.73 -8.92
N ASP A 70 -3.22 -0.56 -8.62
CA ASP A 70 -3.70 -1.54 -9.60
C ASP A 70 -5.10 -1.17 -10.10
N GLY A 71 -5.98 -0.69 -9.20
CA GLY A 71 -7.29 -0.15 -9.57
C GLY A 71 -7.20 1.08 -10.48
N ILE A 72 -6.25 1.99 -10.23
CA ILE A 72 -6.00 3.13 -11.12
C ILE A 72 -5.58 2.64 -12.51
N SER A 73 -4.68 1.66 -12.59
CA SER A 73 -4.23 1.09 -13.86
C SER A 73 -5.38 0.42 -14.62
N LEU A 74 -6.25 -0.33 -13.94
CA LEU A 74 -7.43 -0.93 -14.54
C LEU A 74 -8.37 0.14 -15.14
N VAL A 75 -8.67 1.18 -14.37
CA VAL A 75 -9.54 2.27 -14.83
C VAL A 75 -8.91 3.04 -16.01
N GLN A 76 -7.59 3.23 -16.02
CA GLN A 76 -6.88 3.86 -17.14
C GLN A 76 -6.94 3.03 -18.43
N VAL A 77 -6.88 1.69 -18.33
CA VAL A 77 -7.06 0.81 -19.49
C VAL A 77 -8.47 0.97 -20.06
N ALA A 78 -9.49 0.97 -19.20
CA ALA A 78 -10.87 1.20 -19.62
C ALA A 78 -11.08 2.61 -20.23
N GLU A 79 -10.51 3.65 -19.63
CA GLU A 79 -10.62 5.03 -20.10
C GLU A 79 -9.93 5.23 -21.46
N GLY A 80 -8.76 4.62 -21.66
CA GLY A 80 -8.03 4.67 -22.93
C GLY A 80 -8.85 4.09 -24.08
N SER A 81 -9.42 2.90 -23.89
CA SER A 81 -10.32 2.29 -24.87
C SER A 81 -11.59 3.12 -25.11
N MET A 82 -12.17 3.71 -24.07
CA MET A 82 -13.33 4.60 -24.19
C MET A 82 -13.01 5.88 -24.99
N ASN A 83 -11.77 6.34 -24.97
CA ASN A 83 -11.35 7.49 -25.78
C ASN A 83 -11.32 7.15 -27.28
N GLU A 84 -10.91 5.94 -27.63
CA GLU A 84 -10.99 5.44 -29.02
C GLU A 84 -12.45 5.27 -29.46
N ILE A 85 -13.30 4.65 -28.64
CA ILE A 85 -14.75 4.53 -28.93
C ILE A 85 -15.38 5.91 -29.12
N SER A 86 -15.06 6.89 -28.27
CA SER A 86 -15.53 8.27 -28.41
C SER A 86 -15.11 8.90 -29.74
N SER A 87 -13.88 8.63 -30.21
CA SER A 87 -13.37 9.16 -31.48
C SER A 87 -14.07 8.53 -32.67
N ILE A 88 -14.35 7.21 -32.59
CA ILE A 88 -15.14 6.50 -33.60
C ILE A 88 -16.58 7.04 -33.65
N LEU A 89 -17.23 7.26 -32.50
CA LEU A 89 -18.59 7.82 -32.46
C LEU A 89 -18.68 9.22 -33.11
N ILE A 90 -17.66 10.06 -32.91
CA ILE A 90 -17.56 11.36 -33.59
C ILE A 90 -17.43 11.17 -35.10
N ARG A 91 -16.65 10.19 -35.56
CA ARG A 91 -16.53 9.85 -36.98
C ARG A 91 -17.84 9.30 -37.56
N LEU A 92 -18.53 8.41 -36.85
CA LEU A 92 -19.87 7.92 -37.24
C LEU A 92 -20.86 9.08 -37.37
N ARG A 93 -20.79 10.08 -36.49
CA ARG A 93 -21.61 11.29 -36.57
C ARG A 93 -21.29 12.11 -37.83
N GLU A 94 -20.02 12.28 -38.17
CA GLU A 94 -19.59 12.96 -39.40
C GLU A 94 -20.17 12.27 -40.64
N LEU A 95 -20.03 10.94 -40.73
CA LEU A 95 -20.58 10.14 -41.82
C LEU A 95 -22.11 10.25 -41.89
N GLY A 96 -22.79 10.24 -40.73
CA GLY A 96 -24.23 10.44 -40.64
C GLY A 96 -24.68 11.81 -41.17
N VAL A 97 -23.96 12.89 -40.82
CA VAL A 97 -24.26 14.25 -41.32
C VAL A 97 -24.03 14.34 -42.82
N GLN A 98 -22.94 13.74 -43.32
CA GLN A 98 -22.64 13.70 -44.75
C GLN A 98 -23.73 12.94 -45.53
N ALA A 99 -24.12 11.75 -45.07
CA ALA A 99 -25.14 10.92 -45.70
C ALA A 99 -26.55 11.53 -45.62
N ALA A 100 -26.84 12.35 -44.61
CA ALA A 100 -28.12 13.04 -44.46
C ALA A 100 -28.34 14.20 -45.47
N SER A 101 -27.30 14.63 -46.20
CA SER A 101 -27.40 15.68 -47.22
C SER A 101 -28.03 15.18 -48.52
N ASP A 102 -28.79 16.04 -49.20
CA ASP A 102 -29.36 15.78 -50.55
C ASP A 102 -28.31 15.82 -51.66
N THR A 103 -27.14 16.40 -51.40
CA THR A 103 -26.03 16.45 -52.37
C THR A 103 -25.31 15.11 -52.51
N VAL A 104 -25.62 14.12 -51.66
CA VAL A 104 -25.05 12.78 -51.68
C VAL A 104 -26.06 11.83 -52.32
N GLY A 105 -25.64 11.17 -53.40
CA GLY A 105 -26.47 10.21 -54.12
C GLY A 105 -26.60 8.85 -53.40
N PRO A 106 -27.49 7.97 -53.88
CA PRO A 106 -27.72 6.66 -53.26
C PRO A 106 -26.48 5.76 -53.31
N THR A 107 -25.68 5.83 -54.37
CA THR A 107 -24.44 5.04 -54.51
C THR A 107 -23.39 5.53 -53.52
N GLU A 108 -23.21 6.85 -53.38
CA GLU A 108 -22.25 7.41 -52.44
C GLU A 108 -22.63 7.12 -50.99
N ARG A 109 -23.93 7.12 -50.64
CA ARG A 109 -24.40 6.70 -49.31
C ARG A 109 -24.05 5.25 -49.00
N GLN A 110 -24.12 4.35 -49.98
CA GLN A 110 -23.68 2.97 -49.79
C GLN A 110 -22.18 2.87 -49.47
N PHE A 111 -21.33 3.68 -50.11
CA PHE A 111 -19.90 3.71 -49.78
C PHE A 111 -19.65 4.25 -48.36
N LEU A 112 -20.38 5.28 -47.94
CA LEU A 112 -20.32 5.77 -46.56
C LEU A 112 -20.82 4.70 -45.55
N ASN A 113 -21.83 3.92 -45.93
CA ASN A 113 -22.35 2.86 -45.07
C ASN A 113 -21.32 1.74 -44.86
N VAL A 114 -20.48 1.42 -45.85
CA VAL A 114 -19.40 0.44 -45.66
C VAL A 114 -18.42 0.90 -44.58
N GLU A 115 -18.02 2.18 -44.58
CA GLU A 115 -17.17 2.74 -43.52
C GLU A 115 -17.90 2.74 -42.17
N TYR A 116 -19.18 3.11 -42.16
CA TYR A 116 -20.02 3.11 -40.97
C TYR A 116 -20.12 1.72 -40.31
N ASP A 117 -20.36 0.67 -41.10
CA ASP A 117 -20.48 -0.70 -40.62
C ASP A 117 -19.13 -1.24 -40.07
N GLN A 118 -18.01 -0.84 -40.68
CA GLN A 118 -16.68 -1.20 -40.20
C GLN A 118 -16.36 -0.51 -38.86
N LEU A 119 -16.69 0.77 -38.75
CA LEU A 119 -16.46 1.54 -37.53
C LEU A 119 -17.35 1.07 -36.37
N THR A 120 -18.60 0.68 -36.64
CA THR A 120 -19.47 0.07 -35.62
C THR A 120 -18.94 -1.29 -35.16
N SER A 121 -18.46 -2.12 -36.09
CA SER A 121 -17.78 -3.39 -35.74
C SER A 121 -16.50 -3.17 -34.94
N GLU A 122 -15.78 -2.08 -35.21
CA GLU A 122 -14.57 -1.72 -34.47
C GLU A 122 -14.88 -1.28 -33.04
N ILE A 123 -16.01 -0.61 -32.79
CA ILE A 123 -16.50 -0.33 -31.43
C ILE A 123 -16.69 -1.64 -30.65
N ASP A 124 -17.38 -2.62 -31.24
CA ASP A 124 -17.61 -3.92 -30.60
C ASP A 124 -16.28 -4.65 -30.34
N ARG A 125 -15.34 -4.63 -31.29
CA ARG A 125 -14.02 -5.22 -31.12
C ARG A 125 -13.24 -4.57 -29.95
N ILE A 126 -13.30 -3.25 -29.82
CA ILE A 126 -12.62 -2.53 -28.71
C ILE A 126 -13.32 -2.85 -27.38
N ALA A 127 -14.65 -2.84 -27.34
CA ALA A 127 -15.42 -3.12 -26.13
C ALA A 127 -15.16 -4.55 -25.61
N GLU A 128 -15.20 -5.56 -26.50
CA GLU A 128 -14.97 -6.97 -26.15
C GLU A 128 -13.49 -7.29 -25.89
N GLY A 129 -12.57 -6.61 -26.58
CA GLY A 129 -11.13 -6.80 -26.46
C GLY A 129 -10.47 -6.06 -25.32
N THR A 130 -11.18 -5.14 -24.64
CA THR A 130 -10.64 -4.40 -23.50
C THR A 130 -10.70 -5.24 -22.23
N GLU A 131 -9.57 -5.84 -21.89
CA GLU A 131 -9.40 -6.66 -20.70
C GLU A 131 -8.27 -6.16 -19.79
N PHE A 132 -8.42 -6.40 -18.49
CA PHE A 132 -7.34 -6.25 -17.52
C PHE A 132 -7.23 -7.55 -16.72
N ASN A 133 -6.06 -8.19 -16.81
CA ASN A 133 -5.78 -9.46 -16.15
C ASN A 133 -6.86 -10.54 -16.43
N GLY A 134 -7.33 -10.62 -17.68
CA GLY A 134 -8.35 -11.58 -18.14
C GLY A 134 -9.79 -11.23 -17.76
N THR A 135 -10.05 -10.06 -17.15
CA THR A 135 -11.40 -9.58 -16.87
C THR A 135 -11.77 -8.51 -17.91
N GLN A 136 -12.89 -8.71 -18.62
CA GLN A 136 -13.43 -7.71 -19.54
C GLN A 136 -13.97 -6.50 -18.77
N LEU A 137 -13.70 -5.30 -19.30
CA LEU A 137 -14.03 -4.05 -18.62
C LEU A 137 -15.20 -3.30 -19.24
N LEU A 138 -15.41 -3.46 -20.57
CA LEU A 138 -16.31 -2.61 -21.36
C LEU A 138 -17.44 -3.37 -22.08
N ALA A 139 -17.50 -4.69 -21.91
CA ALA A 139 -18.44 -5.54 -22.64
C ALA A 139 -19.83 -5.64 -21.95
N GLY A 140 -20.07 -4.93 -20.84
CA GLY A 140 -21.26 -5.11 -20.00
C GLY A 140 -21.34 -6.47 -19.29
N VAL A 141 -20.35 -7.34 -19.50
CA VAL A 141 -20.23 -8.66 -18.92
C VAL A 141 -19.17 -8.60 -17.82
N GLY A 142 -19.61 -8.72 -16.57
CA GLY A 142 -18.69 -8.71 -15.43
C GLY A 142 -19.38 -8.51 -14.09
N SER A 143 -18.67 -8.85 -13.02
CA SER A 143 -19.09 -8.55 -11.66
C SER A 143 -18.56 -7.19 -11.21
N ILE A 144 -19.11 -6.69 -10.11
CA ILE A 144 -18.54 -5.55 -9.40
C ILE A 144 -17.11 -5.91 -8.97
N LEU A 145 -16.15 -5.09 -9.37
CA LEU A 145 -14.74 -5.18 -9.01
C LEU A 145 -14.47 -4.30 -7.80
N ASP A 146 -14.30 -4.91 -6.63
CA ASP A 146 -13.99 -4.20 -5.38
C ASP A 146 -12.47 -4.10 -5.18
N PHE A 147 -11.94 -2.88 -5.13
CA PHE A 147 -10.56 -2.62 -4.75
C PHE A 147 -10.47 -2.43 -3.23
N GLN A 148 -9.76 -3.32 -2.55
CA GLN A 148 -9.50 -3.20 -1.12
C GLN A 148 -8.44 -2.12 -0.87
N VAL A 149 -8.89 -0.96 -0.40
CA VAL A 149 -8.07 0.23 -0.10
C VAL A 149 -7.92 0.51 1.40
N GLY A 150 -8.51 -0.32 2.24
CA GLY A 150 -8.35 -0.25 3.69
C GLY A 150 -7.85 -1.55 4.31
N THR A 151 -7.70 -1.56 5.63
CA THR A 151 -7.20 -2.72 6.39
C THR A 151 -8.31 -3.49 7.10
N ARG A 152 -9.54 -2.96 7.10
CA ARG A 152 -10.69 -3.55 7.77
C ARG A 152 -11.68 -4.07 6.72
N ASN A 153 -12.78 -4.63 7.21
CA ASN A 153 -13.83 -5.21 6.38
C ASN A 153 -15.11 -4.35 6.40
N ASN A 154 -14.99 -3.04 6.17
CA ASN A 154 -16.13 -2.17 5.95
C ASN A 154 -16.28 -1.86 4.44
N PRO A 155 -17.36 -2.30 3.79
CA PRO A 155 -17.59 -2.05 2.37
C PRO A 155 -17.62 -0.56 1.97
N GLU A 156 -18.06 0.35 2.85
CA GLU A 156 -18.21 1.76 2.50
C GLU A 156 -16.90 2.56 2.62
N ILE A 157 -15.98 2.07 3.46
CA ILE A 157 -14.75 2.80 3.81
C ILE A 157 -13.52 2.13 3.19
N ASP A 158 -13.45 0.80 3.27
CA ASP A 158 -12.26 0.04 2.90
C ASP A 158 -12.29 -0.45 1.44
N ARG A 159 -13.36 -0.16 0.68
CA ARG A 159 -13.51 -0.59 -0.71
C ARG A 159 -13.90 0.55 -1.64
N ILE A 160 -13.31 0.53 -2.82
CA ILE A 160 -13.75 1.35 -3.96
C ILE A 160 -14.15 0.38 -5.06
N SER A 161 -15.40 0.47 -5.51
CA SER A 161 -15.97 -0.46 -6.48
C SER A 161 -15.95 0.14 -7.88
N PHE A 162 -15.62 -0.70 -8.86
CA PHE A 162 -15.81 -0.46 -10.28
C PHE A 162 -16.85 -1.46 -10.81
N ASP A 163 -17.91 -0.98 -11.43
CA ASP A 163 -19.01 -1.82 -11.89
C ASP A 163 -18.90 -2.07 -13.40
N ALA A 164 -18.28 -3.19 -13.77
CA ALA A 164 -18.12 -3.59 -15.17
C ALA A 164 -19.45 -3.91 -15.86
N SER A 165 -20.50 -4.23 -15.11
CA SER A 165 -21.83 -4.53 -15.67
C SER A 165 -22.54 -3.27 -16.20
N LYS A 166 -22.20 -2.10 -15.63
CA LYS A 166 -22.73 -0.81 -16.06
C LYS A 166 -21.88 -0.13 -17.13
N ALA A 167 -20.64 -0.58 -17.28
CA ALA A 167 -19.72 -0.13 -18.31
C ALA A 167 -19.91 -0.95 -19.59
N ASP A 168 -21.09 -0.84 -20.22
CA ASP A 168 -21.35 -1.50 -21.51
C ASP A 168 -21.18 -0.51 -22.65
N ALA A 169 -20.12 -0.70 -23.44
CA ALA A 169 -19.77 0.13 -24.57
C ALA A 169 -20.03 -0.54 -25.92
N ASN A 170 -20.69 -1.70 -25.93
CA ASN A 170 -21.02 -2.38 -27.17
C ASN A 170 -22.00 -1.55 -28.01
N SER A 171 -21.94 -1.71 -29.33
CA SER A 171 -22.78 -1.02 -30.30
C SER A 171 -24.27 -1.24 -30.02
N ALA A 172 -24.65 -2.41 -29.48
CA ALA A 172 -26.02 -2.74 -29.10
C ALA A 172 -26.49 -1.95 -27.87
N ALA A 173 -25.66 -1.87 -26.82
CA ALA A 173 -25.97 -1.12 -25.61
C ALA A 173 -26.00 0.39 -25.83
N LEU A 174 -25.12 0.88 -26.71
CA LEU A 174 -25.09 2.27 -27.15
C LEU A 174 -26.21 2.62 -28.15
N GLY A 175 -26.96 1.64 -28.67
CA GLY A 175 -28.08 1.85 -29.59
C GLY A 175 -27.67 2.19 -31.03
N VAL A 176 -26.42 1.92 -31.41
CA VAL A 176 -25.84 2.21 -32.74
C VAL A 176 -25.77 0.99 -33.66
N ASN A 177 -26.09 -0.22 -33.15
CA ASN A 177 -26.04 -1.46 -33.93
C ASN A 177 -27.08 -1.55 -35.05
N LEU A 178 -28.28 -1.00 -34.83
CA LEU A 178 -29.39 -1.07 -35.79
C LEU A 178 -29.50 0.17 -36.70
N THR A 179 -28.56 1.10 -36.58
CA THR A 179 -28.56 2.33 -37.38
C THR A 179 -27.73 2.17 -38.64
N SER A 180 -28.19 2.75 -39.74
CA SER A 180 -27.52 2.70 -41.04
C SER A 180 -27.58 4.07 -41.70
N VAL A 181 -26.58 4.37 -42.52
CA VAL A 181 -26.50 5.59 -43.33
C VAL A 181 -26.74 5.34 -44.81
N ALA A 182 -27.24 4.15 -45.18
CA ALA A 182 -27.52 3.77 -46.56
C ALA A 182 -28.65 4.63 -47.19
N ASP A 183 -29.61 5.09 -46.39
CA ASP A 183 -30.69 5.97 -46.82
C ASP A 183 -30.65 7.31 -46.09
N LYS A 184 -31.17 8.37 -46.73
CA LYS A 184 -31.22 9.71 -46.13
C LYS A 184 -32.01 9.70 -44.80
N ALA A 185 -33.17 9.05 -44.79
CA ALA A 185 -34.03 8.98 -43.60
C ALA A 185 -33.37 8.18 -42.48
N SER A 186 -32.67 7.09 -42.81
CA SER A 186 -31.95 6.29 -41.81
C SER A 186 -30.76 7.05 -41.25
N ALA A 187 -30.01 7.79 -42.08
CA ALA A 187 -28.91 8.65 -41.65
C ALA A 187 -29.38 9.75 -40.68
N GLN A 188 -30.54 10.37 -40.94
CA GLN A 188 -31.14 11.37 -40.04
C GLN A 188 -31.53 10.77 -38.68
N ASN A 189 -32.10 9.55 -38.67
CA ASN A 189 -32.43 8.85 -37.43
C ASN A 189 -31.16 8.41 -36.67
N ALA A 190 -30.12 8.00 -37.40
CA ALA A 190 -28.84 7.56 -36.82
C ALA A 190 -28.16 8.70 -36.03
N LEU A 191 -28.28 9.96 -36.44
CA LEU A 191 -27.69 11.10 -35.73
C LEU A 191 -28.16 11.21 -34.27
N SER A 192 -29.46 11.03 -34.02
CA SER A 192 -30.00 11.08 -32.66
C SER A 192 -29.51 9.92 -31.79
N ALA A 193 -29.33 8.73 -32.39
CA ALA A 193 -28.78 7.58 -31.68
C ALA A 193 -27.30 7.80 -31.34
N ILE A 194 -26.50 8.29 -32.29
CA ILE A 194 -25.08 8.59 -32.08
C ILE A 194 -24.89 9.70 -31.03
N ASP A 195 -25.70 10.76 -31.05
CA ASP A 195 -25.62 11.82 -30.03
C ASP A 195 -25.91 11.26 -28.62
N THR A 196 -26.88 10.33 -28.51
CA THR A 196 -27.17 9.63 -27.25
C THR A 196 -26.02 8.72 -26.82
N ALA A 197 -25.41 7.99 -27.75
CA ALA A 197 -24.24 7.15 -27.50
C ALA A 197 -23.04 7.96 -27.01
N ILE A 198 -22.76 9.12 -27.62
CA ILE A 198 -21.69 10.03 -27.19
C ILE A 198 -21.92 10.51 -25.75
N ILE A 199 -23.15 10.88 -25.40
CA ILE A 199 -23.51 11.29 -24.03
C ILE A 199 -23.30 10.13 -23.05
N SER A 200 -23.73 8.92 -23.41
CA SER A 200 -23.53 7.71 -22.59
C SER A 200 -22.05 7.40 -22.35
N VAL A 201 -21.23 7.37 -23.40
CA VAL A 201 -19.77 7.19 -23.28
C VAL A 201 -19.13 8.29 -22.44
N SER A 202 -19.55 9.54 -22.62
CA SER A 202 -19.04 10.66 -21.81
C SER A 202 -19.42 10.50 -20.32
N ALA A 203 -20.63 10.02 -20.02
CA ALA A 203 -21.05 9.74 -18.66
C ALA A 203 -20.21 8.62 -18.01
N MET A 204 -20.00 7.51 -18.73
CA MET A 204 -19.13 6.41 -18.26
C MET A 204 -17.70 6.89 -17.99
N ARG A 205 -17.12 7.71 -18.88
CA ARG A 205 -15.79 8.31 -18.69
C ARG A 205 -15.74 9.25 -17.48
N ALA A 206 -16.80 10.01 -17.23
CA ALA A 206 -16.88 10.88 -16.06
C ALA A 206 -16.87 10.04 -14.76
N ASP A 207 -17.58 8.92 -14.74
CA ASP A 207 -17.58 7.99 -13.60
C ASP A 207 -16.20 7.35 -13.39
N PHE A 208 -15.50 6.97 -14.47
CA PHE A 208 -14.14 6.43 -14.41
C PHE A 208 -13.16 7.47 -13.85
N GLY A 209 -13.23 8.72 -14.32
CA GLY A 209 -12.43 9.81 -13.79
C GLY A 209 -12.72 10.10 -12.31
N ALA A 210 -13.99 10.01 -11.88
CA ALA A 210 -14.35 10.15 -10.47
C ALA A 210 -13.73 9.02 -9.61
N ILE A 211 -13.76 7.77 -10.08
CA ILE A 211 -13.12 6.63 -9.40
C ILE A 211 -11.60 6.82 -9.33
N GLN A 212 -10.96 7.25 -10.42
CA GLN A 212 -9.52 7.52 -10.47
C GLN A 212 -9.11 8.60 -9.45
N ASN A 213 -9.87 9.70 -9.37
CA ASN A 213 -9.63 10.77 -8.39
C ASN A 213 -9.78 10.26 -6.95
N ARG A 214 -10.82 9.45 -6.68
CA ARG A 214 -11.01 8.81 -5.36
C ARG A 214 -9.86 7.90 -4.99
N LEU A 215 -9.40 7.05 -5.91
CA LEU A 215 -8.26 6.15 -5.70
C LEU A 215 -6.98 6.95 -5.44
N THR A 216 -6.72 8.00 -6.21
CA THR A 216 -5.53 8.87 -6.04
C THR A 216 -5.54 9.55 -4.67
N SER A 217 -6.67 10.13 -4.26
CA SER A 217 -6.83 10.73 -2.93
C SER A 217 -6.64 9.71 -1.81
N THR A 218 -7.16 8.50 -2.02
CA THR A 218 -7.01 7.38 -1.06
C THR A 218 -5.56 6.95 -0.93
N VAL A 219 -4.81 6.85 -2.03
CA VAL A 219 -3.36 6.55 -2.00
C VAL A 219 -2.61 7.60 -1.19
N SER A 220 -2.86 8.89 -1.40
CA SER A 220 -2.24 9.95 -0.62
C SER A 220 -2.59 9.87 0.87
N ASN A 221 -3.86 9.58 1.21
CA ASN A 221 -4.28 9.41 2.60
C ASN A 221 -3.61 8.21 3.28
N ILE A 222 -3.49 7.09 2.56
CA ILE A 222 -2.80 5.89 3.03
C ILE A 222 -1.31 6.19 3.29
N GLN A 223 -0.65 6.93 2.40
CA GLN A 223 0.76 7.30 2.58
C GLN A 223 0.97 8.13 3.85
N VAL A 224 0.14 9.14 4.09
CA VAL A 224 0.17 9.94 5.33
C VAL A 224 -0.08 9.06 6.56
N SER A 225 -1.02 8.12 6.47
CA SER A 225 -1.30 7.19 7.57
C SER A 225 -0.12 6.26 7.85
N VAL A 226 0.54 5.73 6.81
CA VAL A 226 1.73 4.90 6.92
C VAL A 226 2.88 5.67 7.56
N GLU A 227 3.10 6.92 7.18
CA GLU A 227 4.13 7.79 7.76
C GLU A 227 3.87 8.00 9.26
N ASN A 228 2.67 8.45 9.62
CA ASN A 228 2.29 8.71 11.00
C ASN A 228 2.37 7.46 11.89
N MET A 229 1.89 6.31 11.40
CA MET A 229 2.00 5.04 12.12
C MET A 229 3.44 4.55 12.23
N SER A 230 4.27 4.77 11.21
CA SER A 230 5.69 4.40 11.25
C SER A 230 6.44 5.26 12.27
N ALA A 231 6.16 6.57 12.32
CA ALA A 231 6.71 7.47 13.32
C ALA A 231 6.25 7.09 14.74
N ALA A 232 4.99 6.70 14.93
CA ALA A 232 4.49 6.20 16.20
C ALA A 232 5.17 4.89 16.62
N ASN A 233 5.36 3.95 15.68
CA ASN A 233 6.02 2.69 15.94
C ASN A 233 7.51 2.88 16.28
N SER A 234 8.19 3.79 15.58
CA SER A 234 9.59 4.16 15.84
C SER A 234 9.78 4.66 17.28
N ARG A 235 8.92 5.57 17.76
CA ARG A 235 8.96 6.05 19.16
C ARG A 235 8.77 4.95 20.20
N ILE A 236 8.09 3.86 19.85
CA ILE A 236 7.84 2.75 20.77
C ILE A 236 9.00 1.76 20.73
N LYS A 237 9.48 1.41 19.54
CA LYS A 237 10.36 0.26 19.33
C LYS A 237 11.82 0.63 19.12
N ASP A 238 12.12 1.76 18.49
CA ASP A 238 13.49 2.12 18.13
C ASP A 238 14.25 2.64 19.35
N VAL A 239 15.57 2.43 19.36
CA VAL A 239 16.46 2.86 20.44
C VAL A 239 17.06 4.23 20.16
N ASP A 240 17.21 5.05 21.21
CA ASP A 240 18.07 6.24 21.14
C ASP A 240 19.54 5.80 21.29
N ILE A 241 20.28 5.88 20.19
CA ILE A 241 21.68 5.46 20.14
C ILE A 241 22.56 6.31 21.07
N ALA A 242 22.26 7.61 21.25
CA ALA A 242 23.08 8.48 22.08
C ALA A 242 22.97 8.13 23.56
N GLU A 243 21.75 7.82 24.02
CA GLU A 243 21.51 7.35 25.38
C GLU A 243 22.12 5.96 25.60
N GLU A 244 21.86 5.00 24.71
CA GLU A 244 22.29 3.61 24.88
C GLU A 244 23.81 3.44 24.73
N THR A 245 24.49 4.24 23.91
CA THR A 245 25.98 4.26 23.86
C THR A 245 26.59 4.82 25.13
N SER A 246 25.94 5.80 25.76
CA SER A 246 26.36 6.36 27.04
C SER A 246 26.18 5.33 28.17
N GLU A 247 25.06 4.61 28.18
CA GLU A 247 24.82 3.49 29.10
C GLU A 247 25.82 2.35 28.90
N MET A 248 26.08 1.96 27.66
CA MET A 248 27.09 0.95 27.32
C MET A 248 28.48 1.35 27.83
N THR A 249 28.88 2.61 27.62
CA THR A 249 30.18 3.13 28.07
C THR A 249 30.28 3.13 29.60
N LYS A 250 29.23 3.57 30.29
CA LYS A 250 29.12 3.49 31.75
C LYS A 250 29.26 2.06 32.25
N ASN A 251 28.56 1.10 31.64
CA ASN A 251 28.61 -0.31 32.01
C ASN A 251 30.00 -0.92 31.76
N ASN A 252 30.69 -0.53 30.68
CA ASN A 252 32.08 -0.92 30.43
C ASN A 252 33.04 -0.38 31.50
N ILE A 253 32.92 0.89 31.90
CA ILE A 253 33.76 1.48 32.96
C ILE A 253 33.48 0.79 34.30
N LEU A 254 32.21 0.54 34.63
CA LEU A 254 31.82 -0.17 35.86
C LEU A 254 32.31 -1.63 35.87
N LEU A 255 32.35 -2.30 34.72
CA LEU A 255 32.90 -3.64 34.60
C LEU A 255 34.40 -3.65 34.91
N GLN A 256 35.16 -2.71 34.34
CA GLN A 256 36.60 -2.56 34.60
C GLN A 256 36.88 -2.20 36.07
N ALA A 257 36.12 -1.25 36.65
CA ALA A 257 36.25 -0.91 38.05
C ALA A 257 35.87 -2.08 38.98
N GLY A 258 34.80 -2.82 38.62
CA GLY A 258 34.33 -3.98 39.38
C GLY A 258 35.33 -5.13 39.42
N THR A 259 36.05 -5.40 38.32
CA THR A 259 37.13 -6.40 38.32
C THR A 259 38.32 -5.98 39.18
N SER A 260 38.70 -4.69 39.17
CA SER A 260 39.74 -4.17 40.06
C SER A 260 39.35 -4.26 41.54
N VAL A 261 38.11 -3.88 41.90
CA VAL A 261 37.62 -3.98 43.28
C VAL A 261 37.49 -5.44 43.72
N LEU A 262 37.04 -6.34 42.84
CA LEU A 262 36.99 -7.78 43.12
C LEU A 262 38.39 -8.35 43.39
N ALA A 263 39.39 -7.95 42.61
CA ALA A 263 40.78 -8.35 42.83
C ALA A 263 41.28 -7.87 44.20
N GLN A 264 40.98 -6.62 44.58
CA GLN A 264 41.33 -6.07 45.90
C GLN A 264 40.59 -6.77 47.05
N ALA A 265 39.30 -7.07 46.88
CA ALA A 265 38.49 -7.77 47.87
C ALA A 265 39.01 -9.19 48.12
N ASN A 266 39.52 -9.87 47.09
CA ASN A 266 40.16 -11.19 47.22
C ASN A 266 41.49 -11.12 47.98
N GLN A 267 42.25 -10.03 47.86
CA GLN A 267 43.52 -9.86 48.58
C GLN A 267 43.34 -9.62 50.09
N GLN A 268 42.26 -8.97 50.53
CA GLN A 268 42.01 -8.74 51.97
C GLN A 268 41.92 -10.03 52.80
N ALA A 269 41.40 -11.12 52.22
CA ALA A 269 41.37 -12.42 52.89
C ALA A 269 42.78 -13.00 53.09
N ASN A 270 43.68 -12.80 52.13
CA ASN A 270 45.07 -13.26 52.22
C ASN A 270 45.88 -12.48 53.26
N VAL A 271 45.60 -11.18 53.44
CA VAL A 271 46.24 -10.38 54.50
C VAL A 271 45.84 -10.89 55.88
N ALA A 272 44.58 -11.31 56.07
CA ALA A 272 44.13 -11.90 57.33
C ALA A 272 44.83 -13.24 57.64
N LEU A 273 44.99 -14.11 56.65
CA LEU A 273 45.74 -15.37 56.76
C LEU A 273 47.25 -15.13 57.03
N GLY A 274 47.84 -14.13 56.38
CA GLY A 274 49.24 -13.76 56.58
C GLY A 274 49.55 -13.22 57.98
N LEU A 275 48.56 -12.60 58.66
CA LEU A 275 48.69 -12.17 60.05
C LEU A 275 48.64 -13.34 61.04
N LEU A 276 47.85 -14.39 60.75
CA LEU A 276 47.80 -15.62 61.56
C LEU A 276 49.04 -16.51 61.38
N ASN A 277 49.58 -16.58 60.16
CA ASN A 277 50.81 -17.36 59.89
C ASN A 277 52.10 -16.68 60.39
N LYS A 278 52.05 -15.42 60.82
CA LYS A 278 53.17 -14.71 61.46
C LYS A 278 53.11 -14.75 62.99
N SER A 279 52.02 -15.26 63.57
CA SER A 279 51.81 -15.33 65.03
C SER A 279 52.04 -16.72 65.64
N PHE A 280 52.62 -17.65 64.87
CA PHE A 280 53.18 -18.93 65.31
C PHE A 280 54.55 -19.10 64.65
#